data_AF-A0A1A9UHR0-F1
#
_entry.id   AF-A0A1A9UHR0-F1
#
_cell.length_a   1.000
_cell.length_b   1.000
_cell.length_c   1.000
_cell.angle_alpha   90.00
_cell.angle_beta   90.00
_cell.angle_gamma   90.00
#
_symmetry.space_group_name_H-M   'P 1'
#
loop_
_entity.id
_entity.type
_entity.pdbx_description
1 polymer ?
#
loop_
_entity_poly.entity_id
_entity_poly.type
_entity_poly.pdbx_seq_one_letter_code
_entity_poly.pdbx_strand_id
1 'polypeptide(L)'
;MSELDHTLKLVDEEIAKLRQKTMFCLSNYDYHHKNDEYKIIAELLLILQEAEEEGERFTRNISNLKNIIEKCRNKCAEANQLLKEFRAIRGNVTNEEKVIVNNDSFGGNDDCDQDDEANKENNS
;
A
#
# COMPACT_ATOMS: atom_id res chain seq x y z
N MET A 1 9.33 4.53 -15.82
CA MET A 1 10.26 3.66 -15.07
C MET A 1 10.58 4.38 -13.77
N SER A 2 10.46 3.74 -12.60
CA SER A 2 10.81 4.44 -11.36
C SER A 2 12.32 4.67 -11.28
N GLU A 3 12.76 5.68 -10.54
CA GLU A 3 14.18 5.98 -10.33
C GLU A 3 14.93 4.73 -9.80
N LEU A 4 14.31 3.98 -8.89
CA LEU A 4 14.82 2.72 -8.38
C LEU A 4 15.01 1.66 -9.48
N ASP A 5 14.02 1.48 -10.37
CA ASP A 5 14.14 0.49 -11.45
C ASP A 5 15.25 0.89 -12.45
N HIS A 6 15.49 2.19 -12.63
CA HIS A 6 16.60 2.68 -13.44
C HIS A 6 17.95 2.41 -12.77
N THR A 7 18.08 2.68 -11.47
CA THR A 7 19.30 2.39 -10.71
C THR A 7 19.61 0.89 -10.70
N LEU A 8 18.62 0.04 -10.46
CA LEU A 8 18.80 -1.41 -10.47
C LEU A 8 19.33 -1.90 -11.83
N LYS A 9 18.78 -1.38 -12.93
CA LYS A 9 19.26 -1.70 -14.27
C LYS A 9 20.72 -1.30 -14.50
N LEU A 10 21.12 -0.11 -14.04
CA LEU A 10 22.50 0.36 -14.18
C LEU A 10 23.48 -0.52 -13.36
N VAL A 11 23.05 -0.97 -12.17
CA VAL A 11 23.83 -1.89 -11.35
C VAL A 11 24.00 -3.24 -12.05
N ASP A 12 22.91 -3.82 -12.57
CA ASP A 12 22.95 -5.09 -13.32
C ASP A 12 23.87 -4.99 -14.55
N GLU A 13 23.79 -3.88 -15.29
CA GLU A 13 24.66 -3.64 -16.45
C GLU A 13 26.14 -3.55 -16.06
N GLU A 14 26.47 -2.95 -14.92
CA GLU A 14 27.85 -2.82 -14.46
C GLU A 14 28.41 -4.15 -13.93
N ILE A 15 27.60 -4.90 -13.19
CA ILE A 15 27.97 -6.26 -12.73
C ILE A 15 28.24 -7.16 -13.94
N ALA A 16 27.38 -7.14 -14.95
CA ALA A 16 27.56 -7.93 -16.17
C ALA A 16 28.86 -7.56 -16.91
N LYS A 17 29.17 -6.26 -17.02
CA LYS A 17 30.44 -5.79 -17.61
C LYS A 17 31.66 -6.26 -16.82
N LEU A 18 31.61 -6.15 -15.49
CA LEU A 18 32.70 -6.60 -14.62
C LEU A 18 32.91 -8.10 -14.76
N ARG A 19 31.82 -8.89 -14.76
CA ARG A 19 31.88 -10.35 -14.95
C ARG A 19 32.50 -10.73 -16.28
N GLN A 20 32.10 -10.06 -17.36
CA GLN A 20 32.69 -10.26 -18.69
C GLN A 20 34.20 -9.99 -18.69
N LYS A 21 34.63 -8.88 -18.09
CA LYS A 21 36.04 -8.51 -17.99
C LYS A 21 36.82 -9.53 -17.14
N THR A 22 36.30 -9.93 -16.00
CA THR A 22 36.94 -10.91 -15.11
C THR A 22 37.08 -12.28 -15.80
N MET A 23 36.04 -12.74 -16.51
CA MET A 23 36.10 -13.97 -17.31
C MET A 23 37.11 -13.89 -18.45
N PHE A 24 37.20 -12.74 -19.11
CA PHE A 24 38.24 -12.50 -20.12
C PHE A 24 39.64 -12.59 -19.51
N CYS A 25 39.87 -11.96 -18.35
CA CYS A 25 41.14 -12.04 -17.64
C CYS A 25 41.48 -13.49 -17.27
N LEU A 26 40.55 -14.26 -16.70
CA LEU A 26 40.77 -15.68 -16.36
C LEU A 26 41.11 -16.54 -17.58
N SER A 27 40.41 -16.31 -18.69
CA SER A 27 40.57 -17.10 -19.91
C SER A 27 41.90 -16.84 -20.63
N ASN A 28 42.46 -15.65 -20.45
CA ASN A 28 43.73 -15.23 -21.07
C ASN A 28 44.91 -15.25 -20.08
N TYR A 29 44.67 -15.60 -18.82
CA TYR A 29 45.73 -15.72 -17.84
C TYR A 29 46.52 -17.00 -18.13
N ASP A 30 47.83 -16.86 -18.36
CA ASP A 30 48.70 -17.99 -18.66
C ASP A 30 48.83 -18.89 -17.41
N TYR A 31 48.19 -20.06 -17.47
CA TYR A 31 48.05 -21.03 -16.38
C TYR A 31 49.39 -21.50 -15.78
N HIS A 32 50.50 -21.28 -16.50
CA HIS A 32 51.83 -21.63 -16.04
C HIS A 32 52.40 -20.71 -14.95
N HIS A 33 51.72 -19.59 -14.66
CA HIS A 33 52.08 -18.66 -13.58
C HIS A 33 51.21 -19.00 -12.36
N LYS A 34 51.68 -19.93 -11.51
CA LYS A 34 51.03 -20.30 -10.23
C LYS A 34 51.17 -19.19 -9.19
N ASN A 35 50.63 -18.01 -9.48
CA ASN A 35 50.72 -16.84 -8.62
C ASN A 35 49.37 -16.48 -7.98
N ASP A 36 49.47 -15.68 -6.94
CA ASP A 36 48.34 -15.14 -6.17
C ASP A 36 47.36 -14.35 -7.05
N GLU A 37 47.79 -13.79 -8.19
CA GLU A 37 46.88 -13.01 -9.05
C GLU A 37 45.77 -13.85 -9.66
N TYR A 38 46.05 -15.09 -10.10
CA TYR A 38 45.00 -15.96 -10.62
C TYR A 38 43.91 -16.23 -9.56
N LYS A 39 44.33 -16.49 -8.32
CA LYS A 39 43.41 -16.71 -7.20
C LYS A 39 42.57 -15.46 -6.93
N ILE A 40 43.19 -14.28 -6.93
CA ILE A 40 42.48 -13.01 -6.76
C ILE A 40 41.42 -12.83 -7.86
N ILE A 41 41.76 -13.09 -9.12
CA ILE A 41 40.80 -12.94 -10.23
C ILE A 41 39.65 -13.96 -10.09
N ALA A 42 39.94 -15.20 -9.66
CA ALA A 42 38.91 -16.21 -9.41
C ALA A 42 37.99 -15.82 -8.24
N GLU A 43 38.55 -15.27 -7.16
CA GLU A 43 37.78 -14.74 -6.03
C GLU A 43 36.89 -13.56 -6.45
N LEU A 44 37.39 -12.65 -7.30
CA LEU A 44 36.58 -11.57 -7.86
C LEU A 44 35.40 -12.10 -8.67
N LEU A 45 35.56 -13.21 -9.40
CA LEU A 45 34.46 -13.84 -10.12
C LEU A 45 33.38 -14.36 -9.16
N LEU A 46 33.78 -15.01 -8.06
CA LEU A 46 32.85 -15.50 -7.03
C LEU A 46 32.08 -14.35 -6.38
N ILE A 47 32.76 -13.25 -6.04
CA ILE A 47 32.12 -12.06 -5.47
C ILE A 47 31.09 -11.48 -6.44
N LEU A 48 31.42 -11.42 -7.74
CA LEU A 48 30.48 -10.93 -8.76
C LEU A 48 29.26 -11.85 -8.91
N GLN A 49 29.44 -13.17 -8.81
CA GLN A 49 28.33 -14.13 -8.83
C GLN A 49 27.41 -13.96 -7.61
N GLU A 50 27.98 -13.83 -6.41
CA GLU A 50 27.22 -13.56 -5.19
C GLU A 50 26.44 -12.24 -5.29
N ALA A 51 27.05 -11.20 -5.87
CA ALA A 51 26.39 -9.92 -6.09
C ALA A 51 25.19 -10.02 -7.06
N GLU A 52 25.29 -10.83 -8.12
CA GLU A 52 24.17 -11.11 -9.04
C GLU A 52 23.01 -11.80 -8.32
N GLU A 53 23.30 -12.84 -7.54
CA GLU A 53 22.28 -13.60 -6.81
C GLU A 53 21.55 -12.74 -5.77
N GLU A 54 22.29 -11.96 -4.99
CA GLU A 54 21.70 -11.08 -3.98
C GLU A 54 20.91 -9.93 -4.63
N GLY A 55 21.40 -9.39 -5.75
CA GLY A 55 20.69 -8.39 -6.56
C GLY A 55 19.34 -8.90 -7.08
N GLU A 56 19.30 -10.14 -7.59
CA GLU A 56 18.05 -10.77 -8.05
C GLU A 56 17.07 -10.96 -6.89
N ARG A 57 17.57 -11.47 -5.75
CA ARG A 57 16.77 -11.65 -4.53
C ARG A 57 16.19 -10.33 -4.03
N PHE A 58 17.00 -9.26 -4.01
CA PHE A 58 16.55 -7.92 -3.64
C PHE A 58 15.42 -7.43 -4.57
N THR A 59 15.61 -7.53 -5.88
CA THR A 59 14.62 -7.10 -6.88
C THR A 59 13.29 -7.86 -6.75
N ARG A 60 13.36 -9.17 -6.51
CA ARG A 60 12.18 -10.00 -6.24
C ARG A 60 11.45 -9.56 -4.96
N ASN A 61 12.18 -9.27 -3.89
CA ASN A 61 11.60 -8.79 -2.63
C ASN A 61 10.90 -7.43 -2.80
N ILE A 62 11.52 -6.49 -3.52
CA ILE A 62 10.90 -5.20 -3.83
C ILE A 62 9.60 -5.39 -4.63
N SER A 63 9.60 -6.27 -5.62
CA SER A 63 8.40 -6.58 -6.42
C SER A 63 7.28 -7.17 -5.55
N ASN A 64 7.63 -8.08 -4.63
CA ASN A 64 6.67 -8.63 -3.67
C ASN A 64 6.10 -7.56 -2.72
N LEU A 65 6.94 -6.64 -2.24
CA LEU A 65 6.49 -5.52 -1.40
C LEU A 65 5.53 -4.59 -2.16
N LYS A 66 5.83 -4.27 -3.43
CA LYS A 66 4.91 -3.49 -4.29
C LYS A 66 3.53 -4.16 -4.37
N ASN A 67 3.49 -5.48 -4.59
CA ASN A 67 2.24 -6.24 -4.64
C ASN A 67 1.49 -6.26 -3.30
N ILE A 68 2.20 -6.39 -2.17
CA ILE A 68 1.58 -6.34 -0.83
C ILE A 68 0.97 -4.96 -0.58
N ILE A 69 1.69 -3.89 -0.91
CA ILE A 69 1.19 -2.51 -0.76
C ILE A 69 -0.09 -2.31 -1.58
N GLU A 70 -0.12 -2.79 -2.81
CA GLU A 70 -1.30 -2.72 -3.66
C GLU A 70 -2.50 -3.48 -3.06
N LYS A 71 -2.28 -4.70 -2.55
CA LYS A 71 -3.31 -5.45 -1.83
C LYS A 71 -3.85 -4.68 -0.61
N CYS A 72 -2.96 -4.08 0.17
CA CYS A 72 -3.36 -3.25 1.32
C CYS A 72 -4.20 -2.04 0.88
N ARG A 73 -3.80 -1.35 -0.20
CA ARG A 73 -4.58 -0.22 -0.76
C ARG A 73 -5.98 -0.66 -1.18
N ASN A 74 -6.11 -1.80 -1.84
CA ASN A 74 -7.39 -2.34 -2.25
C ASN A 74 -8.28 -2.68 -1.04
N LYS A 75 -7.71 -3.29 0.01
CA LYS A 75 -8.44 -3.57 1.26
C LYS A 75 -8.88 -2.32 2.00
N CYS A 76 -8.06 -1.27 2.02
CA CYS A 76 -8.48 0.03 2.55
C CYS A 76 -9.62 0.65 1.73
N ALA A 77 -9.61 0.50 0.41
CA ALA A 77 -10.69 0.99 -0.46
C ALA A 77 -12.00 0.22 -0.22
N GLU A 78 -11.95 -1.11 -0.12
CA GLU A 78 -13.09 -1.96 0.24
C GLU A 78 -13.68 -1.54 1.61
N ALA A 79 -12.83 -1.37 2.63
CA ALA A 79 -13.27 -0.94 3.97
C ALA A 79 -13.94 0.45 3.94
N ASN A 80 -13.37 1.40 3.20
CA ASN A 80 -13.95 2.73 3.05
C ASN A 80 -15.31 2.69 2.34
N GLN A 81 -15.48 1.80 1.36
CA GLN A 81 -16.75 1.63 0.66
C GLN A 81 -17.83 1.06 1.60
N LEU A 82 -17.50 0.00 2.36
CA LEU A 82 -18.40 -0.56 3.38
C LEU A 82 -18.80 0.48 4.42
N LEU A 83 -17.85 1.30 4.89
CA LEU A 83 -18.15 2.38 5.85
C LEU A 83 -19.10 3.43 5.28
N LYS A 84 -19.03 3.74 3.98
CA LYS A 84 -20.00 4.65 3.32
C LYS A 84 -21.39 4.03 3.26
N GLU A 85 -21.48 2.75 2.90
CA GLU A 85 -22.75 2.01 2.85
C GLU A 85 -23.41 1.93 4.24
N PHE A 86 -22.65 1.60 5.29
CA PHE A 86 -23.15 1.62 6.66
C PHE A 86 -23.69 3.00 7.09
N ARG A 87 -23.00 4.09 6.73
CA ARG A 87 -23.47 5.44 7.01
C ARG A 87 -24.76 5.79 6.26
N ALA A 88 -24.88 5.36 5.00
CA ALA A 88 -26.09 5.56 4.22
C ALA A 88 -27.29 4.80 4.80
N ILE A 89 -27.09 3.53 5.18
CA ILE A 89 -28.13 2.73 5.85
C ILE A 89 -28.57 3.40 7.15
N ARG A 90 -27.62 3.83 8.00
CA ARG A 90 -27.95 4.52 9.26
C ARG A 90 -28.73 5.82 9.02
N GLY A 91 -28.38 6.60 7.99
CA GLY A 91 -29.12 7.81 7.62
C GLY A 91 -30.55 7.53 7.12
N ASN A 92 -30.75 6.43 6.40
CA ASN A 92 -32.08 6.01 5.94
C ASN A 92 -32.95 5.51 7.10
N VAL A 93 -32.41 4.71 8.02
CA VAL A 93 -33.14 4.23 9.21
C VAL A 93 -33.65 5.41 10.06
N THR A 94 -32.85 6.46 10.26
CA THR A 94 -33.30 7.64 11.01
C THR A 94 -34.38 8.48 10.32
N ASN A 95 -34.51 8.36 8.98
CA ASN A 95 -35.53 9.08 8.22
C ASN A 95 -36.85 8.28 8.16
N GLU A 96 -36.78 6.95 8.12
CA GLU A 96 -37.95 6.07 8.15
C GLU A 96 -38.61 6.03 9.54
N GLU A 97 -37.84 6.07 10.63
CA GLU A 97 -38.40 6.21 12.00
C GLU A 97 -39.23 7.50 12.18
N LYS A 98 -38.90 8.59 11.49
CA LYS A 98 -39.69 9.83 11.53
C LYS A 98 -41.01 9.75 10.77
N VAL A 99 -41.15 8.84 9.82
CA VAL A 99 -42.38 8.69 9.02
C VAL A 99 -43.40 7.82 9.77
N ILE A 100 -42.96 6.88 10.60
CA ILE A 100 -43.86 5.97 11.32
C ILE A 100 -44.58 6.68 12.48
N VAL A 101 -43.96 7.68 13.12
CA VAL A 101 -44.57 8.39 14.28
C VAL A 101 -45.69 9.37 13.87
N ASN A 102 -45.80 9.75 12.60
CA ASN A 102 -46.77 10.77 12.15
C ASN A 102 -48.06 10.23 11.52
N ASN A 103 -48.23 8.90 11.41
CA ASN A 103 -49.39 8.31 10.72
C ASN A 103 -50.45 7.68 11.66
N ASP A 104 -50.27 7.72 12.98
CA ASP A 104 -51.27 7.26 13.95
C ASP A 104 -52.15 8.40 14.48
N SER A 105 -52.52 9.36 13.62
CA SER A 105 -53.57 10.34 13.96
C SER A 105 -54.95 9.77 13.56
N PHE A 106 -55.40 8.77 14.32
CA PHE A 106 -56.77 8.27 14.29
C PHE A 106 -57.51 8.77 15.54
N GLY A 107 -58.36 9.79 15.32
CA GLY A 107 -59.66 10.01 15.97
C GLY A 107 -59.73 10.12 17.50
N GLY A 108 -60.10 11.30 17.99
CA GLY A 108 -60.71 11.48 19.30
C GLY A 108 -60.70 12.93 19.77
N ASN A 109 -61.79 13.66 19.49
CA ASN A 109 -62.14 14.85 20.27
C ASN A 109 -62.39 14.41 21.72
N ASP A 110 -61.97 15.22 22.69
CA ASP A 110 -62.84 15.64 23.80
C ASP A 110 -62.19 16.81 24.55
N ASP A 111 -63.00 17.86 24.67
CA ASP A 111 -62.73 19.14 25.31
C ASP A 111 -62.49 19.01 26.82
N CYS A 112 -61.56 19.80 27.37
CA CYS A 112 -61.61 20.33 28.73
C CYS A 112 -60.87 21.67 28.76
N ASP A 113 -61.64 22.76 28.90
CA ASP A 113 -61.22 24.13 29.11
C ASP A 113 -60.49 24.36 30.46
N GLN A 114 -59.95 25.59 30.59
CA GLN A 114 -59.58 26.36 31.79
C GLN A 114 -58.12 26.26 32.26
N ASP A 115 -57.41 27.32 32.61
CA ASP A 115 -57.64 28.77 32.57
C ASP A 115 -56.24 29.44 32.68
N ASP A 116 -56.22 30.73 32.32
CA ASP A 116 -55.15 31.73 32.37
C ASP A 116 -54.13 31.66 33.53
N GLU A 117 -52.85 31.95 33.25
CA GLU A 117 -52.20 33.15 33.83
C GLU A 117 -50.83 33.48 33.19
N ALA A 118 -50.62 34.79 33.06
CA ALA A 118 -49.57 35.48 32.31
C ALA A 118 -48.25 35.66 33.08
N ASN A 119 -47.12 35.74 32.35
CA ASN A 119 -46.18 36.90 32.26
C ASN A 119 -44.86 36.45 31.61
N LYS A 120 -44.38 37.08 30.51
CA LYS A 120 -43.40 38.20 30.48
C LYS A 120 -42.16 37.90 31.36
N GLU A 121 -40.91 37.96 30.88
CA GLU A 121 -40.34 39.05 30.11
C GLU A 121 -38.92 38.70 29.61
N ASN A 122 -38.66 39.05 28.35
CA ASN A 122 -37.47 39.71 27.79
C ASN A 122 -36.03 39.26 28.10
N ASN A 123 -35.37 38.90 26.99
CA ASN A 123 -34.03 39.29 26.56
C ASN A 123 -33.34 40.40 27.38
N SER A 124 -32.08 40.13 27.73
CA SER A 124 -30.94 41.00 27.46
C SER A 124 -29.68 40.15 27.26
#